data_AF-A0A7S1TJL1-F1
#
_entry.id   AF-A0A7S1TJL1-F1
#
_cell.length_a   1.000
_cell.length_b   1.000
_cell.length_c   1.000
_cell.angle_alpha   90.00
_cell.angle_beta   90.00
_cell.angle_gamma   90.00
#
_symmetry.space_group_name_H-M   'P 1'
#
loop_
_entity.id
_entity.type
_entity.pdbx_description
1 polymer ?
#
loop_
_entity_poly.entity_id
_entity_poly.type
_entity_poly.pdbx_seq_one_letter_code
_entity_poly.pdbx_strand_id
1 'polypeptide(L)'
;NDLRHKAAPSRFCHVCWRKAEVSNPDQARLFKCSGYTLAVNFCRKVECDRCILKEAGLLAATDAEKALGLEAAFRGERTCMHCRNACPEKAQCKVYGKANKKRKLDRLQRCGSKVMEAQA
;
A
#
# COMPACT_ATOMS: atom_id res chain seq x y z
N ASN A 1 4.88 19.87 -22.82
CA ASN A 1 3.93 19.90 -21.68
C ASN A 1 3.42 18.48 -21.44
N ASP A 2 4.25 17.63 -20.83
CA ASP A 2 3.93 16.22 -20.57
C ASP A 2 3.17 16.13 -19.24
N LEU A 3 1.87 16.39 -19.30
CA LEU A 3 0.94 16.05 -18.23
C LEU A 3 0.83 14.52 -18.20
N ARG A 4 1.85 13.87 -17.62
CA ARG A 4 1.77 12.47 -17.21
C ARG A 4 0.54 12.36 -16.33
N HIS A 5 -0.53 11.82 -16.89
CA HIS A 5 -1.78 11.57 -16.20
C HIS A 5 -1.42 10.89 -14.87
N LYS A 6 -1.59 11.60 -13.75
CA LYS A 6 -1.28 11.07 -12.41
C LYS A 6 -2.11 9.80 -12.26
N ALA A 7 -1.46 8.64 -12.42
CA ALA A 7 -2.16 7.37 -12.36
C ALA A 7 -2.87 7.27 -11.01
N ALA A 8 -4.15 6.90 -11.06
CA ALA A 8 -5.03 6.90 -9.89
C ALA A 8 -4.42 6.12 -8.70
N PRO A 9 -4.72 6.51 -7.46
CA PRO A 9 -4.29 5.77 -6.29
C PRO A 9 -4.91 4.35 -6.28
N SER A 10 -4.30 3.45 -5.51
CA SER A 10 -4.81 2.08 -5.36
C SER A 10 -6.26 2.08 -4.85
N ARG A 11 -7.07 1.15 -5.35
CA ARG A 11 -8.45 0.90 -4.89
C ARG A 11 -8.53 -0.02 -3.66
N PHE A 12 -7.39 -0.53 -3.22
CA PHE A 12 -7.28 -1.48 -2.12
C PHE A 12 -6.26 -0.99 -1.11
N CYS A 13 -6.57 -1.16 0.18
CA CYS A 13 -5.67 -0.91 1.28
C CYS A 13 -4.37 -1.68 1.07
N HIS A 14 -3.25 -0.98 1.16
CA HIS A 14 -1.92 -1.54 0.97
C HIS A 14 -1.57 -2.62 2.01
N VAL A 15 -2.12 -2.48 3.22
CA VAL A 15 -1.82 -3.31 4.39
C VAL A 15 -2.71 -4.55 4.45
N CYS A 16 -4.02 -4.41 4.27
CA CYS A 16 -4.98 -5.51 4.42
C CYS A 16 -5.61 -5.99 3.11
N TRP A 17 -5.29 -5.35 1.98
CA TRP A 17 -5.74 -5.73 0.63
C TRP A 17 -7.25 -5.63 0.40
N ARG A 18 -8.00 -5.09 1.37
CA ARG A 18 -9.44 -4.88 1.26
C ARG A 18 -9.76 -3.52 0.63
N LYS A 19 -10.95 -3.42 0.04
CA LYS A 19 -11.52 -2.15 -0.44
C LYS A 19 -12.12 -1.36 0.73
N ALA A 20 -12.46 -0.10 0.50
CA ALA A 20 -13.41 0.59 1.36
C ALA A 20 -14.74 -0.18 1.39
N GLU A 21 -15.32 -0.35 2.57
CA GLU A 21 -16.56 -1.08 2.80
C GLU A 21 -17.46 -0.26 3.71
N VAL A 22 -18.49 0.37 3.13
CA VAL A 22 -19.34 1.35 3.82
C VAL A 22 -20.11 0.73 5.00
N SER A 23 -20.44 -0.56 4.91
CA SER A 23 -21.10 -1.33 5.98
C SER A 23 -20.17 -1.66 7.16
N ASN A 24 -18.85 -1.51 7.00
CA ASN A 24 -17.88 -1.74 8.06
C ASN A 24 -17.29 -0.39 8.50
N PRO A 25 -17.67 0.16 9.67
CA PRO A 25 -17.23 1.49 10.10
C PRO A 25 -15.70 1.56 10.29
N ASP A 26 -15.06 0.47 10.69
CA ASP A 26 -13.60 0.41 10.80
C ASP A 26 -12.93 0.33 9.41
N GLN A 27 -13.65 0.15 8.30
CA GLN A 27 -13.05 0.06 6.95
C GLN A 27 -13.80 0.90 5.92
N ALA A 28 -14.51 1.94 6.37
CA ALA A 28 -15.38 2.74 5.53
C ALA A 28 -14.62 3.53 4.45
N ARG A 29 -13.33 3.86 4.68
CA ARG A 29 -12.55 4.77 3.83
C ARG A 29 -11.16 4.23 3.49
N LEU A 30 -10.58 4.85 2.48
CA LEU A 30 -9.18 4.66 2.07
C LEU A 30 -8.49 6.02 2.00
N PHE A 31 -7.45 6.20 2.81
CA PHE A 31 -6.67 7.42 2.88
C PHE A 31 -5.45 7.35 1.97
N LYS A 32 -5.25 8.41 1.19
CA LYS A 32 -4.10 8.54 0.29
C LYS A 32 -2.88 8.95 1.09
N CYS A 33 -1.71 8.43 0.70
CA CYS A 33 -0.45 8.92 1.23
C CYS A 33 -0.28 10.42 0.93
N SER A 34 0.22 11.20 1.89
CA SER A 34 0.60 12.60 1.70
C SER A 34 1.57 12.80 0.53
N GLY A 35 2.45 11.84 0.26
CA GLY A 35 3.33 11.86 -0.91
C GLY A 35 2.59 11.90 -2.27
N TYR A 36 1.35 11.40 -2.32
CA TYR A 36 0.46 11.56 -3.48
C TYR A 36 -0.28 12.89 -3.44
N THR A 37 -0.87 13.24 -2.29
CA THR A 37 -1.66 14.47 -2.09
C THR A 37 -0.82 15.72 -2.37
N LEU A 38 0.37 15.79 -1.78
CA LEU A 38 1.32 16.89 -1.91
C LEU A 38 2.20 16.81 -3.16
N ALA A 39 2.00 15.78 -4.01
CA ALA A 39 2.76 15.56 -5.24
C ALA A 39 4.29 15.44 -5.09
N VAL A 40 4.81 15.23 -3.88
CA VAL A 40 6.26 15.17 -3.60
C VAL A 40 6.93 13.87 -4.02
N ASN A 41 6.23 12.72 -3.90
CA ASN A 41 6.82 11.39 -4.11
C ASN A 41 5.89 10.40 -4.86
N PHE A 42 4.78 10.89 -5.41
CA PHE A 42 3.80 10.13 -6.22
C PHE A 42 3.40 8.75 -5.63
N CYS A 43 3.37 8.61 -4.30
CA CYS A 43 3.09 7.33 -3.66
C CYS A 43 1.60 6.97 -3.75
N ARG A 44 1.23 6.12 -4.70
CA ARG A 44 -0.16 5.73 -4.98
C ARG A 44 -0.80 4.77 -3.96
N LYS A 45 -0.16 4.54 -2.82
CA LYS A 45 -0.66 3.61 -1.80
C LYS A 45 -1.73 4.29 -0.94
N VAL A 46 -2.69 3.48 -0.51
CA VAL A 46 -3.77 3.90 0.37
C VAL A 46 -3.89 2.97 1.57
N GLU A 47 -4.41 3.46 2.68
CA GLU A 47 -4.62 2.71 3.93
C GLU A 47 -6.06 2.92 4.43
N CYS A 48 -6.70 1.86 4.93
CA CYS A 48 -8.05 1.99 5.50
C CYS A 48 -8.02 2.47 6.95
N ASP A 49 -9.17 2.95 7.45
CA ASP A 49 -9.32 3.42 8.84
C ASP A 49 -8.75 2.39 9.82
N ARG A 50 -9.16 1.11 9.69
CA ARG A 50 -8.75 0.00 10.55
C ARG A 50 -7.24 -0.14 10.65
N CYS A 51 -6.54 -0.03 9.53
CA CYS A 51 -5.09 -0.24 9.53
C CYS A 51 -4.36 0.95 10.15
N ILE A 52 -4.86 2.18 9.94
CA ILE A 52 -4.34 3.38 10.58
C ILE A 52 -4.57 3.33 12.08
N LEU A 53 -5.80 3.02 12.51
CA LEU A 53 -6.16 2.88 13.92
C LEU A 53 -5.40 1.73 14.59
N LYS A 54 -5.21 0.61 13.90
CA LYS A 54 -4.41 -0.51 14.41
C LYS A 54 -2.96 -0.10 14.66
N GLU A 55 -2.37 0.65 13.73
CA GLU A 55 -1.02 1.15 13.90
C GLU A 55 -0.93 2.13 15.08
N ALA A 56 -1.93 2.99 15.25
CA ALA A 56 -2.01 3.94 16.35
C ALA A 56 -2.38 3.29 17.71
N GLY A 57 -2.71 2.00 17.74
CA GLY A 57 -3.19 1.32 18.95
C GLY A 57 -4.63 1.65 19.34
N LEU A 58 -5.42 2.24 18.44
CA LEU A 58 -6.74 2.84 18.72
C LEU A 58 -7.94 2.00 18.21
N LEU A 59 -7.75 0.70 17.92
CA LEU A 59 -8.87 -0.14 17.44
C LEU A 59 -10.00 -0.29 18.46
N ALA A 60 -9.65 -0.38 19.75
CA ALA A 60 -10.59 -0.52 20.86
C ALA A 60 -10.90 0.83 21.53
N ALA A 61 -10.45 1.95 20.95
CA ALA A 61 -10.69 3.29 21.46
C ALA A 61 -12.14 3.73 21.17
N THR A 62 -12.58 4.77 21.87
CA THR A 62 -13.87 5.42 21.62
C THR A 62 -13.91 6.05 20.23
N ASP A 63 -15.11 6.31 19.71
CA ASP A 63 -15.27 6.93 18.38
C ASP A 63 -14.63 8.33 18.30
N ALA A 64 -14.65 9.08 19.40
CA ALA A 64 -13.99 10.38 19.49
C ALA A 64 -12.45 10.25 19.36
N GLU A 65 -11.85 9.29 20.06
CA GLU A 65 -10.41 9.03 19.97
C GLU A 65 -10.01 8.50 18.59
N LYS A 66 -10.84 7.63 17.99
CA LYS A 66 -10.65 7.16 16.61
C LYS A 66 -10.68 8.32 15.62
N ALA A 67 -11.61 9.27 15.78
CA ALA A 67 -11.70 10.45 14.93
C ALA A 67 -10.43 11.31 15.01
N LEU A 68 -9.93 11.55 16.23
CA LEU A 68 -8.65 12.24 16.46
C LEU A 68 -7.48 11.49 15.82
N GLY A 69 -7.42 10.16 15.97
CA GLY A 69 -6.39 9.32 15.37
C GLY A 69 -6.38 9.27 13.83
N LEU A 70 -7.47 9.71 13.19
CA LEU A 70 -7.62 9.77 11.74
C LEU A 70 -7.49 11.20 11.17
N GLU A 71 -7.40 12.22 12.02
CA GLU A 71 -7.47 13.64 11.64
C GLU A 71 -6.44 14.02 10.55
N ALA A 72 -5.16 13.70 10.76
CA ALA A 72 -4.10 13.93 9.78
C ALA A 72 -4.32 13.15 8.47
N ALA A 73 -4.99 12.00 8.53
CA ALA A 73 -5.33 11.22 7.33
C ALA A 73 -6.43 11.92 6.52
N PHE A 74 -7.44 12.50 7.18
CA PHE A 74 -8.48 13.29 6.52
C PHE A 74 -7.95 14.53 5.83
N ARG A 75 -7.01 15.24 6.48
CA ARG A 75 -6.34 16.39 5.87
C ARG A 75 -5.39 16.02 4.72
N GLY A 76 -5.16 14.72 4.49
CA GLY A 76 -4.25 14.25 3.45
C GLY A 76 -2.77 14.47 3.79
N GLU A 77 -2.46 14.77 5.05
CA GLU A 77 -1.12 15.06 5.57
C GLU A 77 -0.38 13.79 6.01
N ARG A 78 -1.13 12.70 6.19
CA ARG A 78 -0.56 11.45 6.70
C ARG A 78 0.34 10.74 5.67
N THR A 79 1.60 10.53 6.07
CA THR A 79 2.52 9.65 5.35
C THR A 79 2.19 8.18 5.63
N CYS A 80 1.88 7.40 4.58
CA CYS A 80 1.56 5.98 4.72
C CYS A 80 2.72 5.16 5.32
N MET A 81 2.43 3.98 5.88
CA MET A 81 3.43 3.06 6.45
C MET A 81 4.50 2.68 5.43
N HIS A 82 4.17 2.64 4.14
CA HIS A 82 5.15 2.36 3.10
C HIS A 82 6.23 3.42 2.98
N CYS A 83 5.83 4.69 2.89
CA CYS A 83 6.79 5.79 2.79
C CYS A 83 7.58 5.99 4.09
N ARG A 84 7.05 5.49 5.22
CA ARG A 84 7.77 5.43 6.51
C ARG A 84 8.60 4.16 6.70
N ASN A 85 8.68 3.26 5.70
CA ASN A 85 9.35 1.97 5.78
C ASN A 85 8.86 1.04 6.92
N ALA A 86 7.62 1.21 7.35
CA ALA A 86 6.99 0.48 8.44
C ALA A 86 5.96 -0.58 7.97
N CYS A 87 5.96 -0.94 6.69
CA CYS A 87 5.00 -1.91 6.16
C CYS A 87 5.09 -3.28 6.86
N PRO A 88 3.97 -3.84 7.35
CA PRO A 88 3.96 -5.19 7.91
C PRO A 88 4.27 -6.25 6.84
N GLU A 89 4.69 -7.46 7.24
CA GLU A 89 5.09 -8.53 6.30
C GLU A 89 4.00 -8.92 5.30
N LYS A 90 2.73 -8.81 5.71
CA LYS A 90 1.57 -9.08 4.85
C LYS A 90 1.24 -7.95 3.87
N ALA A 91 1.90 -6.80 3.96
CA ALA A 91 1.63 -5.67 3.07
C ALA A 91 1.96 -6.02 1.61
N GLN A 92 1.22 -5.43 0.67
CA GLN A 92 1.36 -5.73 -0.75
C GLN A 92 2.79 -5.57 -1.28
N CYS A 93 3.56 -4.61 -0.78
CA CYS A 93 4.92 -4.36 -1.28
C CYS A 93 5.87 -5.51 -0.91
N LYS A 94 5.69 -6.09 0.28
CA LYS A 94 6.50 -7.22 0.76
C LYS A 94 6.10 -8.49 0.03
N VAL A 95 4.80 -8.74 -0.15
CA VAL A 95 4.29 -9.93 -0.86
C VAL A 95 4.62 -9.88 -2.34
N TYR A 96 4.27 -8.80 -3.05
CA TYR A 96 4.61 -8.67 -4.47
C TYR A 96 6.11 -8.51 -4.69
N GLY A 97 6.85 -7.91 -3.76
CA GLY A 97 8.31 -7.88 -3.82
C GLY A 97 8.90 -9.30 -3.84
N LYS A 98 8.43 -10.17 -2.94
CA LYS A 98 8.81 -11.60 -2.93
C LYS A 98 8.37 -12.32 -4.20
N ALA A 99 7.13 -12.12 -4.65
CA ALA A 99 6.59 -12.76 -5.85
C ALA A 99 7.31 -12.33 -7.15
N ASN A 100 7.62 -11.04 -7.29
CA ASN A 100 8.36 -10.52 -8.44
C ASN A 100 9.83 -10.96 -8.42
N LYS A 101 10.45 -11.02 -7.24
CA LYS A 101 11.81 -11.58 -7.09
C LYS A 101 11.84 -13.06 -7.49
N LYS A 102 10.85 -13.85 -7.04
CA LYS A 102 10.69 -15.25 -7.45
C LYS A 102 10.52 -15.39 -8.96
N ARG A 103 9.58 -14.65 -9.56
CA ARG A 103 9.36 -14.66 -11.03
C ARG A 103 10.59 -14.22 -11.83
N LYS A 104 11.38 -13.26 -11.31
CA LYS A 104 12.66 -12.84 -11.92
C LYS A 104 13.67 -13.99 -11.87
N LEU A 105 13.79 -14.68 -10.75
CA LEU A 105 14.66 -15.85 -10.60
C LEU A 105 14.20 -17.00 -11.50
N ASP A 106 12.90 -17.32 -11.52
CA ASP A 106 12.33 -18.36 -12.40
C ASP A 106 12.59 -18.03 -13.88
N ARG A 107 12.49 -16.75 -14.27
CA ARG A 107 12.81 -16.32 -15.64
C ARG A 107 14.29 -16.48 -15.95
N LEU A 108 15.18 -16.11 -15.03
CA LEU A 108 16.63 -16.29 -15.20
C LEU A 108 17.00 -17.77 -15.31
N GLN A 109 16.41 -18.64 -14.49
CA GLN A 109 16.64 -20.09 -14.55
C GLN A 109 16.14 -20.70 -15.86
N ARG A 110 14.92 -20.37 -16.30
CA ARG A 110 14.40 -20.84 -17.59
C ARG A 110 15.21 -20.35 -18.79
N CYS A 111 15.78 -19.14 -18.72
CA CYS A 111 16.69 -18.66 -19.77
C CYS A 111 18.05 -19.35 -19.70
N GLY A 112 18.59 -19.60 -18.51
CA GLY A 112 19.84 -20.36 -18.33
C GLY A 112 19.73 -21.80 -18.83
N SER A 113 18.60 -22.48 -18.61
CA SER A 113 18.37 -23.83 -19.13
C SER A 113 18.31 -23.89 -20.66
N LYS A 114 17.74 -22.87 -21.31
CA LYS A 114 17.71 -22.78 -22.79
C LYS A 114 19.09 -22.54 -23.42
N VAL A 115 20.04 -21.96 -22.70
CA VAL A 115 21.41 -21.76 -23.19
C VAL A 115 22.20 -23.07 -23.19
N MET A 116 21.93 -23.97 -22.24
CA MET A 116 22.60 -25.28 -22.16
C MET A 116 22.05 -26.30 -23.17
N GLU A 117 20.75 -26.27 -23.49
CA GLU A 117 20.17 -27.14 -24.54
C GLU A 117 20.55 -26.71 -25.97
N ALA A 118 20.92 -25.44 -26.20
CA ALA A 118 21.33 -24.95 -27.52
C ALA A 118 22.82 -25.17 -27.83
N GLN A 119 23.56 -25.82 -26.92
CA GLN A 119 25.00 -26.12 -27.04
C GLN A 119 25.30 -27.64 -27.06
N ALA A 120 24.26 -28.48 -27.11
CA ALA A 120 24.35 -29.93 -27.29
C ALA A 120 23.84 -30.31 -28.68
#